data_AF-A0A3P1WDG7-F1
#
_entry.id   AF-A0A3P1WDG7-F1
#
_cell.length_a   1.000
_cell.length_b   1.000
_cell.length_c   1.000
_cell.angle_alpha   90.00
_cell.angle_beta   90.00
_cell.angle_gamma   90.00
#
_symmetry.space_group_name_H-M   'P 1'
#
loop_
_entity.id
_entity.type
_entity.pdbx_description
1 polymer ?
#
loop_
_entity_poly.entity_id
_entity_poly.type
_entity_poly.pdbx_seq_one_letter_code
_entity_poly.pdbx_strand_id
1 'polypeptide(L)'
;MRPDGKPEGLRQAMSWLHTWSSLLLGWLLFAIFLTGTLSYMRSEIDDWMRPELHASSPATPPAQAAEKALHTLAQLAPQADSWTIGLPSARQTAVTVSWRAPQPASRPQPGQAPARAGQTTRYLDAATGEPLTPRETRGGNFLYRFHFELYGLPRTWARWIVGVAAMMMFVAIISGVITHKKIFSDFFTFRPRKGQRSWLDAHNASAVLALPFYIVITFSGLLLLVNTLMPWPTEAVYRGDTMAYFMELRSLSTGAAPAGATASGGAPARAQAAGGRSAG
;
A
#
# COMPACT_ATOMS: atom_id res chain seq x y z
N MET A 1 19.62 19.06 -31.38
CA MET A 1 19.85 19.47 -32.78
C MET A 1 20.53 18.32 -33.51
N ARG A 2 19.97 17.86 -34.63
CA ARG A 2 20.69 17.00 -35.57
C ARG A 2 21.98 17.71 -36.01
N PRO A 3 23.12 17.00 -36.18
CA PRO A 3 24.36 17.60 -36.70
C PRO A 3 24.20 18.20 -38.10
N ASP A 4 23.11 17.85 -38.78
CA ASP A 4 22.73 18.21 -40.14
C ASP A 4 21.63 19.31 -40.22
N GLY A 5 21.28 19.97 -39.10
CA GLY A 5 20.57 21.27 -39.09
C GLY A 5 19.11 21.30 -39.55
N LYS A 6 18.50 20.16 -39.92
CA LYS A 6 17.08 20.10 -40.35
C LYS A 6 16.11 20.08 -39.16
N PRO A 7 14.95 20.76 -39.26
CA PRO A 7 13.91 20.69 -38.23
C PRO A 7 13.38 19.26 -38.12
N GLU A 8 13.24 18.75 -36.90
CA GLU A 8 12.68 17.42 -36.69
C GLU A 8 11.20 17.39 -37.06
N GLY A 9 10.80 16.45 -37.91
CA GLY A 9 9.39 16.24 -38.20
C GLY A 9 8.64 15.75 -36.95
N LEU A 10 7.34 16.04 -36.86
CA LEU A 10 6.49 15.66 -35.72
C LEU A 10 6.60 14.17 -35.34
N ARG A 11 6.75 13.29 -36.34
CA ARG A 11 6.98 11.84 -36.12
C ARG A 11 8.30 11.53 -35.42
N GLN A 12 9.36 12.26 -35.76
CA GLN A 12 10.68 12.07 -35.16
C GLN A 12 10.71 12.60 -33.72
N ALA A 13 10.11 13.77 -33.48
CA ALA A 13 9.92 14.31 -32.14
C ALA A 13 9.09 13.37 -31.25
N MET A 14 7.99 12.80 -31.77
CA MET A 14 7.15 11.85 -31.03
C MET A 14 7.87 10.54 -30.74
N SER A 15 8.66 10.01 -31.69
CA SER A 15 9.47 8.81 -31.47
C SER A 15 10.53 9.07 -30.39
N TRP A 16 11.22 10.20 -30.45
CA TRP A 16 12.21 10.59 -29.46
C TRP A 16 11.56 10.70 -28.07
N LEU A 17 10.45 11.44 -27.97
CA LEU A 17 9.71 11.61 -26.72
C LEU A 17 9.27 10.26 -26.15
N HIS A 18 8.67 9.39 -26.98
CA HIS A 18 8.22 8.07 -26.54
C HIS A 18 9.38 7.18 -26.05
N THR A 19 10.52 7.18 -26.75
CA THR A 19 11.69 6.40 -26.33
C THR A 19 12.22 6.87 -24.98
N TRP A 20 12.43 8.17 -24.81
CA TRP A 20 12.99 8.72 -23.57
C TRP A 20 11.99 8.69 -22.41
N SER A 21 10.71 8.99 -22.66
CA SER A 21 9.68 8.92 -21.63
C SER A 21 9.49 7.49 -21.13
N SER A 22 9.47 6.51 -22.04
CA SER A 22 9.33 5.10 -21.68
C SER A 22 10.57 4.55 -20.99
N LEU A 23 11.77 5.04 -21.35
CA LEU A 23 13.00 4.66 -20.68
C LEU A 23 13.05 5.16 -19.24
N LEU A 24 12.75 6.45 -19.02
CA LEU A 24 12.72 7.04 -17.68
C LEU A 24 11.63 6.40 -16.81
N LEU A 25 10.43 6.25 -17.37
CA LEU A 25 9.32 5.58 -16.69
C LEU A 25 9.64 4.12 -16.40
N GLY A 26 10.28 3.43 -17.34
CA GLY A 26 10.72 2.04 -17.18
C GLY A 26 11.69 1.86 -16.02
N TRP A 27 12.66 2.76 -15.86
CA TRP A 27 13.58 2.74 -14.72
C TRP A 27 12.88 2.99 -13.38
N LEU A 28 11.93 3.93 -13.36
CA LEU A 28 11.11 4.18 -12.18
C LEU A 28 10.27 2.95 -11.81
N LEU A 29 9.55 2.38 -12.77
CA LEU A 29 8.74 1.18 -12.58
C LEU A 29 9.61 -0.01 -12.15
N PHE A 30 10.80 -0.17 -12.72
CA PHE A 30 11.75 -1.20 -12.31
C PHE A 30 12.13 -1.07 -10.84
N ALA A 31 12.50 0.14 -10.38
CA ALA A 31 12.84 0.37 -8.98
C ALA A 31 11.64 0.10 -8.04
N ILE A 32 10.43 0.52 -8.45
CA ILE A 32 9.18 0.24 -7.73
C ILE A 32 8.93 -1.27 -7.63
N PHE A 33 9.00 -2.01 -8.74
CA PHE A 33 8.76 -3.45 -8.73
C PHE A 33 9.82 -4.21 -7.95
N LEU A 34 11.09 -3.88 -8.13
CA LEU A 34 12.18 -4.51 -7.41
C LEU A 34 12.00 -4.35 -5.89
N THR A 35 11.77 -3.12 -5.43
CA THR A 35 11.54 -2.86 -4.00
C THR A 35 10.23 -3.46 -3.50
N GLY A 36 9.19 -3.49 -4.33
CA GLY A 36 7.93 -4.18 -4.04
C GLY A 36 8.10 -5.69 -3.84
N THR A 37 8.84 -6.36 -4.71
CA THR A 37 9.16 -7.79 -4.58
C THR A 37 9.94 -8.06 -3.31
N LEU A 38 10.97 -7.25 -3.00
CA LEU A 38 11.73 -7.41 -1.76
C LEU A 38 10.89 -7.14 -0.51
N SER A 39 9.85 -6.32 -0.62
CA SER A 39 8.95 -6.00 0.51
C SER A 39 8.16 -7.21 1.00
N TYR A 40 7.99 -8.26 0.17
CA TYR A 40 7.41 -9.52 0.62
C TYR A 40 8.27 -10.21 1.68
N MET A 41 9.59 -10.03 1.60
CA MET A 41 10.57 -10.56 2.55
C MET A 41 10.96 -9.51 3.61
N ARG A 42 10.07 -8.54 3.88
CA ARG A 42 10.36 -7.42 4.77
C ARG A 42 10.77 -7.90 6.17
N SER A 43 10.04 -8.86 6.73
CA SER A 43 10.32 -9.41 8.06
C SER A 43 11.69 -10.07 8.11
N GLU A 44 12.01 -10.85 7.09
CA GLU A 44 13.24 -11.63 6.97
C GLU A 44 14.44 -10.70 6.79
N ILE A 45 14.29 -9.62 6.01
CA ILE A 45 15.33 -8.59 5.86
C ILE A 45 15.50 -7.81 7.17
N ASP A 46 14.40 -7.45 7.85
CA ASP A 46 14.47 -6.75 9.14
C ASP A 46 15.15 -7.61 10.22
N ASP A 47 14.85 -8.92 10.27
CA ASP A 47 15.44 -9.88 11.20
C ASP A 47 16.92 -10.14 10.88
N TRP A 48 17.24 -10.37 9.61
CA TRP A 48 18.63 -10.53 9.14
C TRP A 48 19.52 -9.32 9.49
N MET A 49 18.96 -8.11 9.45
CA MET A 49 19.67 -6.89 9.84
C MET A 49 19.72 -6.63 11.35
N ARG A 50 19.08 -7.48 12.16
CA ARG A 50 18.99 -7.37 13.63
C ARG A 50 19.36 -8.71 14.28
N PRO A 51 20.63 -9.14 14.20
CA PRO A 51 21.05 -10.42 14.75
C PRO A 51 20.81 -10.54 16.26
N GLU A 52 20.62 -9.42 16.97
CA GLU A 52 20.26 -9.42 18.39
C GLU A 52 18.92 -10.09 18.67
N LEU A 53 18.01 -10.13 17.69
CA LEU A 53 16.70 -10.79 17.82
C LEU A 53 16.81 -12.32 17.71
N HIS A 54 17.84 -12.83 17.04
CA HIS A 54 18.05 -14.28 16.89
C HIS A 54 18.41 -14.97 18.22
N ALA A 55 18.78 -14.22 19.26
CA ALA A 55 18.99 -14.76 20.61
C ALA A 55 17.68 -15.32 21.21
N SER A 56 16.53 -14.84 20.76
CA SER A 56 15.22 -15.30 21.22
C SER A 56 14.92 -16.71 20.73
N SER A 57 14.59 -17.61 21.67
CA SER A 57 14.30 -19.01 21.36
C SER A 57 12.88 -19.22 20.81
N PRO A 58 12.72 -19.74 19.57
CA PRO A 58 11.41 -20.04 19.00
C PRO A 58 10.72 -21.24 19.66
N ALA A 59 11.40 -21.97 20.56
CA ALA A 59 10.85 -23.15 21.22
C ALA A 59 9.87 -22.82 22.36
N THR A 60 9.74 -21.54 22.76
CA THR A 60 8.83 -21.17 23.85
C THR A 60 7.37 -21.24 23.37
N PRO A 61 6.48 -21.96 24.09
CA PRO A 61 5.07 -22.01 23.74
C PRO A 61 4.45 -20.61 23.70
N PRO A 62 3.61 -20.27 22.70
CA PRO A 62 3.06 -18.93 22.54
C PRO A 62 2.32 -18.40 23.77
N ALA A 63 1.62 -19.27 24.51
CA ALA A 63 0.93 -18.89 25.75
C ALA A 63 1.89 -18.41 26.85
N GLN A 64 3.03 -19.09 27.02
CA GLN A 64 4.05 -18.70 28.00
C GLN A 64 4.75 -17.40 27.59
N ALA A 65 5.04 -17.24 26.30
CA ALA A 65 5.60 -16.01 25.76
C ALA A 65 4.63 -14.82 25.96
N ALA A 66 3.33 -15.03 25.78
CA ALA A 66 2.30 -14.02 26.01
C ALA A 66 2.24 -13.59 27.48
N GLU A 67 2.27 -14.54 28.41
CA GLU A 67 2.23 -14.26 29.85
C GLU A 67 3.45 -13.45 30.31
N LYS A 68 4.66 -13.82 29.86
CA LYS A 68 5.89 -13.07 30.12
C LYS A 68 5.86 -11.67 29.54
N ALA A 69 5.33 -11.52 28.33
CA ALA A 69 5.17 -10.24 27.67
C ALA A 69 4.17 -9.33 28.41
N LEU A 70 3.06 -9.88 28.89
CA LEU A 70 2.07 -9.17 29.70
C LEU A 70 2.69 -8.69 31.02
N HIS A 71 3.40 -9.57 31.72
CA HIS A 71 4.08 -9.22 32.97
C HIS A 71 5.10 -8.07 32.75
N THR A 72 5.87 -8.14 31.68
CA THR A 72 6.87 -7.11 31.34
C THR A 72 6.20 -5.80 30.92
N LEU A 73 5.12 -5.85 30.13
CA LEU A 73 4.35 -4.67 29.73
C LEU A 73 3.70 -3.96 30.92
N ALA A 74 3.23 -4.71 31.92
CA ALA A 74 2.68 -4.14 33.14
C ALA A 74 3.72 -3.30 33.91
N GLN A 75 5.00 -3.63 33.80
CA GLN A 75 6.09 -2.87 34.41
C GLN A 75 6.56 -1.70 33.51
N LEU A 76 6.70 -1.94 32.20
CA LEU A 76 7.20 -0.94 31.25
C LEU A 76 6.20 0.18 30.97
N ALA A 77 4.90 -0.14 30.91
CA ALA A 77 3.86 0.78 30.47
C ALA A 77 2.54 0.58 31.23
N PRO A 78 2.52 0.67 32.58
CA PRO A 78 1.31 0.47 33.39
C PRO A 78 0.19 1.45 33.09
N GLN A 79 0.54 2.65 32.61
CA GLN A 79 -0.39 3.73 32.31
C GLN A 79 -0.81 3.76 30.83
N ALA A 80 -0.55 2.73 30.03
CA ALA A 80 -0.93 2.75 28.61
C ALA A 80 -2.42 2.46 28.40
N ASP A 81 -3.04 3.17 27.45
CA ASP A 81 -4.46 2.95 27.08
C ASP A 81 -4.68 1.60 26.40
N SER A 82 -3.66 1.09 25.71
CA SER A 82 -3.74 -0.17 24.98
C SER A 82 -2.37 -0.80 24.84
N TRP A 83 -2.34 -2.12 24.98
CA TRP A 83 -1.19 -2.98 24.66
C TRP A 83 -1.50 -3.83 23.43
N THR A 84 -0.47 -4.13 22.66
CA THR A 84 -0.52 -5.06 21.54
C THR A 84 0.71 -5.95 21.59
N ILE A 85 0.49 -7.25 21.64
CA ILE A 85 1.53 -8.26 21.73
C ILE A 85 1.51 -9.08 20.44
N GLY A 86 2.62 -9.05 19.71
CA GLY A 86 2.92 -9.93 18.59
C GLY A 86 3.69 -11.14 19.10
N LEU A 87 3.08 -12.31 19.04
CA LEU A 87 3.67 -13.57 19.47
C LEU A 87 4.75 -14.04 18.47
N PRO A 88 5.73 -14.84 18.94
CA PRO A 88 6.73 -15.40 18.06
C PRO A 88 6.09 -16.29 16.99
N SER A 89 6.69 -16.29 15.81
CA SER A 89 6.27 -17.08 14.65
C SER A 89 7.49 -17.63 13.91
N ALA A 90 7.27 -18.45 12.89
CA ALA A 90 8.35 -18.97 12.05
C ALA A 90 9.19 -17.89 11.34
N ARG A 91 8.64 -16.67 11.18
CA ARG A 91 9.32 -15.54 10.51
C ARG A 91 9.89 -14.52 11.50
N GLN A 92 9.58 -14.63 12.78
CA GLN A 92 10.01 -13.68 13.81
C GLN A 92 10.05 -14.37 15.17
N THR A 93 11.25 -14.60 15.71
CA THR A 93 11.45 -15.38 16.94
C THR A 93 11.28 -14.56 18.22
N ALA A 94 11.44 -13.24 18.14
CA ALA A 94 11.24 -12.33 19.26
C ALA A 94 9.77 -11.93 19.42
N VAL A 95 9.33 -11.74 20.68
CA VAL A 95 8.01 -11.17 20.97
C VAL A 95 8.07 -9.67 20.66
N THR A 96 7.11 -9.17 19.88
CA THR A 96 6.99 -7.71 19.66
C THR A 96 5.93 -7.15 20.59
N VAL A 97 6.29 -6.21 21.45
CA VAL A 97 5.33 -5.50 22.30
C VAL A 97 5.21 -4.07 21.84
N SER A 98 3.98 -3.57 21.76
CA SER A 98 3.74 -2.16 21.50
C SER A 98 2.62 -1.62 22.37
N TRP A 99 2.73 -0.36 22.74
CA TRP A 99 1.75 0.31 23.57
C TRP A 99 1.52 1.74 23.08
N ARG A 100 0.34 2.29 23.41
CA ARG A 100 0.02 3.69 23.19
C ARG A 100 -0.10 4.39 24.54
N ALA A 101 0.63 5.49 24.69
CA ALA A 101 0.49 6.37 25.84
C ALA A 101 -0.92 7.01 25.85
N PRO A 102 -1.44 7.39 27.03
CA PRO A 102 -2.72 8.07 27.15
C PRO A 102 -2.80 9.28 26.24
N GLN A 103 -3.81 9.33 25.39
CA GLN A 103 -4.05 10.53 24.60
C GLN A 103 -4.62 11.61 25.55
N PRO A 104 -4.02 12.81 25.64
CA PRO A 104 -4.61 13.87 26.45
C PRO A 104 -6.03 14.14 25.96
N ALA A 105 -7.00 14.18 26.88
CA ALA A 105 -8.44 14.29 26.64
C ALA A 105 -8.90 15.60 25.97
N SER A 106 -7.97 16.39 25.45
CA SER A 106 -8.26 17.56 24.62
C SER A 106 -8.90 17.10 23.31
N ARG A 107 -10.21 17.34 23.20
CA ARG A 107 -10.99 17.20 21.96
C ARG A 107 -10.22 17.89 20.81
N PRO A 108 -9.92 17.19 19.69
CA PRO A 108 -9.27 17.83 18.55
C PRO A 108 -10.09 19.06 18.14
N GLN A 109 -9.43 20.20 17.95
CA GLN A 109 -10.10 21.36 17.36
C GLN A 109 -10.55 21.00 15.93
N PRO A 110 -11.72 21.48 15.48
CA PRO A 110 -12.15 21.27 14.10
C PRO A 110 -11.05 21.70 13.12
N GLY A 111 -10.55 20.78 12.30
CA GLY A 111 -9.46 21.02 11.36
C GLY A 111 -8.05 20.58 11.82
N GLN A 112 -7.87 20.10 13.07
CA GLN A 112 -6.63 19.47 13.51
C GLN A 112 -6.77 17.95 13.54
N ALA A 113 -5.89 17.26 12.80
CA ALA A 113 -5.80 15.82 12.87
C ALA A 113 -5.48 15.40 14.32
N PRO A 114 -6.14 14.37 14.88
CA PRO A 114 -5.85 13.90 16.23
C PRO A 114 -4.36 13.57 16.32
N ALA A 115 -3.68 14.20 17.28
CA ALA A 115 -2.26 13.94 17.55
C ALA A 115 -2.11 12.45 17.86
N ARG A 116 -1.64 11.65 16.90
CA ARG A 116 -1.43 10.20 17.08
C ARG A 116 -0.51 10.03 18.29
N ALA A 117 -1.06 9.53 19.40
CA ALA A 117 -0.25 9.11 20.53
C ALA A 117 0.84 8.18 19.99
N GLY A 118 2.11 8.51 20.27
CA GLY A 118 3.25 7.77 19.73
C GLY A 118 3.15 6.31 20.15
N GLN A 119 2.96 5.42 19.18
CA GLN A 119 3.04 3.98 19.44
C GLN A 119 4.51 3.65 19.68
N THR A 120 4.83 3.19 20.88
CA THR A 120 6.18 2.72 21.19
C THR A 120 6.23 1.22 20.98
N THR A 121 7.20 0.76 20.21
CA THR A 121 7.43 -0.68 19.95
C THR A 121 8.76 -1.09 20.57
N ARG A 122 8.76 -2.26 21.22
CA ARG A 122 9.93 -2.94 21.76
C ARG A 122 9.89 -4.42 21.40
N TYR A 123 11.05 -5.05 21.49
CA TYR A 123 11.22 -6.48 21.29
C TYR A 123 11.54 -7.10 22.64
N LEU A 124 10.96 -8.24 22.94
CA LEU A 124 11.26 -9.03 24.13
C LEU A 124 11.74 -10.42 23.70
N ASP A 125 12.61 -11.00 24.49
CA ASP A 125 12.98 -12.40 24.36
C ASP A 125 11.76 -13.27 24.70
N ALA A 126 11.45 -14.26 23.84
CA ALA A 126 10.28 -15.11 24.02
C ALA A 126 10.41 -16.03 25.26
N ALA A 127 11.63 -16.43 25.61
CA ALA A 127 11.91 -17.35 26.70
C ALA A 127 12.06 -16.63 28.05
N THR A 128 12.66 -15.44 28.12
CA THR A 128 12.86 -14.73 29.40
C THR A 128 11.85 -13.61 29.63
N GLY A 129 11.30 -13.02 28.56
CA GLY A 129 10.51 -11.79 28.63
C GLY A 129 11.37 -10.53 28.76
N GLU A 130 12.70 -10.66 28.76
CA GLU A 130 13.60 -9.51 28.90
C GLU A 130 13.59 -8.63 27.64
N PRO A 131 13.71 -7.30 27.79
CA PRO A 131 13.74 -6.39 26.66
C PRO A 131 15.00 -6.56 25.83
N LEU A 132 14.82 -6.85 24.54
CA LEU A 132 15.86 -6.86 23.54
C LEU A 132 16.00 -5.46 22.93
N THR A 133 17.24 -4.98 22.85
CA THR A 133 17.59 -3.71 22.22
C THR A 133 18.30 -3.96 20.88
N PRO A 134 17.56 -4.26 19.80
CA PRO A 134 18.17 -4.44 18.50
C PRO A 134 18.75 -3.12 17.99
N ARG A 135 19.76 -3.22 17.12
CA ARG A 135 20.34 -2.05 16.46
C ARG A 135 19.30 -1.30 15.61
N GLU A 136 19.48 0.01 15.51
CA GLU A 136 18.64 0.80 14.62
C GLU A 136 18.92 0.44 13.16
N THR A 137 17.88 0.01 12.45
CA THR A 137 17.93 -0.22 11.02
C THR A 137 16.55 0.03 10.42
N ARG A 138 16.54 0.63 9.23
CA ARG A 138 15.31 0.74 8.43
C ARG A 138 14.99 -0.55 7.69
N GLY A 139 15.98 -1.43 7.51
CA GLY A 139 15.86 -2.76 6.94
C GLY A 139 14.88 -2.95 5.78
N GLY A 140 14.06 -3.99 5.85
CA GLY A 140 12.99 -4.26 4.91
C GLY A 140 11.92 -3.17 4.90
N ASN A 141 11.71 -2.46 6.03
CA ASN A 141 10.78 -1.34 6.07
C ASN A 141 11.21 -0.16 5.17
N PHE A 142 12.50 0.01 4.89
CA PHE A 142 12.97 0.98 3.90
C PHE A 142 12.47 0.61 2.50
N LEU A 143 12.64 -0.65 2.09
CA LEU A 143 12.24 -1.14 0.77
C LEU A 143 10.72 -1.06 0.59
N TYR A 144 9.99 -1.46 1.64
CA TYR A 144 8.53 -1.32 1.71
C TYR A 144 8.09 0.13 1.52
N ARG A 145 8.71 1.08 2.21
CA ARG A 145 8.37 2.49 2.04
C ARG A 145 8.81 3.03 0.68
N PHE A 146 9.99 2.67 0.20
CA PHE A 146 10.50 3.13 -1.09
C PHE A 146 9.54 2.78 -2.23
N HIS A 147 8.95 1.58 -2.20
CA HIS A 147 8.00 1.08 -3.20
C HIS A 147 6.85 2.06 -3.53
N PHE A 148 6.36 2.84 -2.56
CA PHE A 148 5.23 3.76 -2.77
C PHE A 148 5.46 5.21 -2.32
N GLU A 149 6.54 5.47 -1.55
CA GLU A 149 6.87 6.79 -1.02
C GLU A 149 8.20 7.36 -1.53
N LEU A 150 8.95 6.65 -2.39
CA LEU A 150 10.21 7.10 -3.01
C LEU A 150 11.08 7.93 -2.05
N TYR A 151 11.95 7.25 -1.29
CA TYR A 151 12.75 7.88 -0.24
C TYR A 151 13.45 9.16 -0.70
N GLY A 152 13.30 10.24 0.07
CA GLY A 152 13.88 11.55 -0.23
C GLY A 152 12.89 12.56 -0.82
N LEU A 153 11.69 12.13 -1.22
CA LEU A 153 10.62 13.03 -1.67
C LEU A 153 9.53 13.22 -0.60
N PRO A 154 8.78 14.34 -0.64
CA PRO A 154 7.57 14.48 0.16
C PRO A 154 6.58 13.36 -0.18
N ARG A 155 6.01 12.71 0.85
CA ARG A 155 5.15 11.52 0.70
C ARG A 155 4.01 11.72 -0.29
N THR A 156 3.39 12.90 -0.28
CA THR A 156 2.30 13.24 -1.19
C THR A 156 2.76 13.20 -2.65
N TRP A 157 3.88 13.86 -2.95
CA TRP A 157 4.45 13.90 -4.30
C TRP A 157 4.91 12.52 -4.78
N ALA A 158 5.58 11.77 -3.90
CA ALA A 158 6.01 10.42 -4.24
C ALA A 158 4.85 9.51 -4.62
N ARG A 159 3.76 9.53 -3.84
CA ARG A 159 2.55 8.75 -4.13
C ARG A 159 1.89 9.18 -5.44
N TRP A 160 1.88 10.47 -5.76
CA TRP A 160 1.42 10.96 -7.06
C TRP A 160 2.27 10.43 -8.21
N ILE A 161 3.59 10.52 -8.10
CA ILE A 161 4.53 10.03 -9.12
C ILE A 161 4.34 8.53 -9.35
N VAL A 162 4.33 7.74 -8.27
CA VAL A 162 4.11 6.28 -8.33
C VAL A 162 2.73 5.96 -8.89
N GLY A 163 1.68 6.67 -8.46
CA GLY A 163 0.32 6.45 -8.93
C GLY A 163 0.13 6.78 -10.41
N VAL A 164 0.71 7.88 -10.90
CA VAL A 164 0.70 8.24 -12.33
C VAL A 164 1.52 7.22 -13.14
N ALA A 165 2.67 6.78 -12.62
CA ALA A 165 3.45 5.72 -13.25
C ALA A 165 2.67 4.40 -13.36
N ALA A 166 1.98 4.00 -12.30
CA ALA A 166 1.10 2.83 -12.29
C ALA A 166 -0.07 2.99 -13.27
N MET A 167 -0.66 4.19 -13.38
CA MET A 167 -1.74 4.45 -14.35
C MET A 167 -1.23 4.32 -15.79
N MET A 168 -0.09 4.94 -16.11
CA MET A 168 0.53 4.82 -17.44
C MET A 168 0.86 3.38 -17.78
N MET A 169 1.37 2.61 -16.81
CA MET A 169 1.62 1.18 -16.99
C MET A 169 0.31 0.41 -17.24
N PHE A 170 -0.74 0.69 -16.48
CA PHE A 170 -2.03 0.01 -16.66
C PHE A 170 -2.61 0.26 -18.06
N VAL A 171 -2.56 1.52 -18.53
CA VAL A 171 -2.94 1.89 -19.89
C VAL A 171 -2.04 1.19 -20.92
N ALA A 172 -0.73 1.13 -20.68
CA ALA A 172 0.21 0.45 -21.56
C ALA A 172 -0.06 -1.07 -21.65
N ILE A 173 -0.43 -1.71 -20.54
CA ILE A 173 -0.82 -3.13 -20.51
C ILE A 173 -2.08 -3.34 -21.36
N ILE A 174 -3.15 -2.56 -21.12
CA ILE A 174 -4.41 -2.68 -21.87
C ILE A 174 -4.16 -2.41 -23.37
N SER A 175 -3.44 -1.32 -23.68
CA SER A 175 -3.08 -0.97 -25.04
C SER A 175 -2.24 -2.06 -25.70
N GLY A 176 -1.30 -2.67 -24.97
CA GLY A 176 -0.45 -3.76 -25.46
C GLY A 176 -1.27 -5.00 -25.81
N VAL A 177 -2.19 -5.41 -24.93
CA VAL A 177 -3.10 -6.54 -25.17
C VAL A 177 -3.98 -6.30 -26.39
N ILE A 178 -4.53 -5.08 -26.55
CA ILE A 178 -5.38 -4.74 -27.70
C ILE A 178 -4.58 -4.71 -29.01
N THR A 179 -3.37 -4.14 -28.99
CA THR A 179 -2.56 -3.94 -30.21
C THR A 179 -1.94 -5.25 -30.70
N HIS A 180 -1.52 -6.13 -29.77
CA HIS A 180 -0.90 -7.40 -30.11
C HIS A 180 -1.94 -8.51 -30.33
N LYS A 181 -2.64 -8.47 -31.48
CA LYS A 181 -3.67 -9.47 -31.86
C LYS A 181 -3.18 -10.92 -31.91
N LYS A 182 -1.85 -11.14 -32.06
CA LYS A 182 -1.21 -12.48 -32.13
C LYS A 182 -0.44 -12.89 -30.88
N ILE A 183 -0.60 -12.17 -29.76
CA ILE A 183 0.23 -12.35 -28.56
C ILE A 183 0.30 -13.82 -28.07
N PHE A 184 -0.81 -14.56 -28.16
CA PHE A 184 -0.87 -15.97 -27.81
C PHE A 184 -0.22 -16.90 -28.85
N SER A 185 -0.31 -16.59 -30.14
CA SER A 185 0.33 -17.38 -31.19
C SER A 185 1.85 -17.20 -31.19
N ASP A 186 2.31 -15.99 -30.89
CA ASP A 186 3.74 -15.66 -30.83
C ASP A 186 4.38 -16.24 -29.56
N PHE A 187 3.63 -16.41 -28.46
CA PHE A 187 4.07 -17.09 -27.24
C PHE A 187 4.58 -18.52 -27.49
N PHE A 188 3.90 -19.28 -28.35
CA PHE A 188 4.29 -20.67 -28.67
C PHE A 188 5.35 -20.77 -29.77
N THR A 189 5.76 -19.65 -30.38
CA THR A 189 6.67 -19.64 -31.53
C THR A 189 8.05 -19.12 -31.14
N PHE A 190 8.80 -19.88 -30.32
CA PHE A 190 10.19 -19.50 -30.00
C PHE A 190 11.12 -19.82 -31.17
N ARG A 191 11.76 -18.81 -31.77
CA ARG A 191 12.70 -18.98 -32.90
C ARG A 191 14.16 -18.77 -32.46
N PRO A 192 14.87 -19.82 -32.01
CA PRO A 192 16.25 -19.68 -31.56
C PRO A 192 17.21 -19.29 -32.69
N ARG A 193 18.34 -18.65 -32.34
CA ARG A 193 19.48 -18.31 -33.23
C ARG A 193 19.25 -17.17 -34.24
N LYS A 194 18.30 -16.26 -34.01
CA LYS A 194 18.06 -15.06 -34.86
C LYS A 194 18.29 -13.71 -34.17
N GLY A 195 19.27 -13.63 -33.26
CA GLY A 195 19.73 -12.37 -32.63
C GLY A 195 18.58 -11.51 -32.09
N GLN A 196 18.40 -10.31 -32.64
CA GLN A 196 17.37 -9.33 -32.25
C GLN A 196 15.94 -9.90 -32.30
N ARG A 197 15.63 -10.78 -33.26
CA ARG A 197 14.30 -11.42 -33.34
C ARG A 197 14.06 -12.41 -32.20
N SER A 198 15.11 -13.08 -31.74
CA SER A 198 15.01 -13.98 -30.58
C SER A 198 14.76 -13.21 -29.27
N TRP A 199 15.28 -11.98 -29.15
CA TRP A 199 15.01 -11.10 -28.01
C TRP A 199 13.57 -10.57 -28.03
N LEU A 200 13.04 -10.26 -29.21
CA LEU A 200 11.63 -9.88 -29.36
C LEU A 200 10.70 -11.04 -28.99
N ASP A 201 11.00 -12.25 -29.46
CA ASP A 201 10.23 -13.46 -29.11
C ASP A 201 10.31 -13.74 -27.60
N ALA A 202 11.49 -13.57 -26.98
CA ALA A 202 11.65 -13.71 -25.52
C ALA A 202 10.88 -12.64 -24.74
N HIS A 203 10.90 -11.38 -25.20
CA HIS A 203 10.12 -10.29 -24.61
C HIS A 203 8.62 -10.62 -24.69
N ASN A 204 8.11 -11.00 -25.86
CA ASN A 204 6.71 -11.40 -26.04
C ASN A 204 6.33 -12.58 -25.14
N ALA A 205 7.18 -13.61 -25.08
CA ALA A 205 6.93 -14.77 -24.23
C ALA A 205 6.87 -14.39 -22.73
N SER A 206 7.85 -13.63 -22.25
CA SER A 206 7.89 -13.16 -20.87
C SER A 206 6.71 -12.22 -20.53
N ALA A 207 6.32 -11.35 -21.47
CA ALA A 207 5.23 -10.41 -21.31
C ALA A 207 3.90 -11.14 -21.14
N VAL A 208 3.61 -12.16 -21.95
CA VAL A 208 2.38 -12.97 -21.81
C VAL A 208 2.36 -13.75 -20.51
N LEU A 209 3.48 -14.38 -20.14
CA LEU A 209 3.57 -15.15 -18.90
C LEU A 209 3.35 -14.27 -17.66
N ALA A 210 3.92 -13.06 -17.66
CA ALA A 210 3.81 -12.11 -16.56
C ALA A 210 2.53 -11.26 -16.60
N LEU A 211 1.83 -11.19 -17.73
CA LEU A 211 0.64 -10.38 -17.96
C LEU A 211 -0.43 -10.48 -16.85
N PRO A 212 -0.89 -11.69 -16.43
CA PRO A 212 -1.91 -11.78 -15.39
C PRO A 212 -1.44 -11.17 -14.07
N PHE A 213 -0.16 -11.35 -13.72
CA PHE A 213 0.42 -10.74 -12.53
C PHE A 213 0.51 -9.23 -12.67
N TYR A 214 0.99 -8.73 -13.80
CA TYR A 214 1.10 -7.28 -14.05
C TYR A 214 -0.24 -6.56 -13.98
N ILE A 215 -1.32 -7.17 -14.50
CA ILE A 215 -2.67 -6.60 -14.38
C ILE A 215 -3.07 -6.50 -12.90
N VAL A 216 -2.97 -7.60 -12.15
CA VAL A 216 -3.42 -7.65 -10.76
C VAL A 216 -2.59 -6.72 -9.86
N ILE A 217 -1.26 -6.72 -9.96
CA ILE A 217 -0.41 -5.89 -9.11
C ILE A 217 -0.56 -4.40 -9.43
N THR A 218 -0.70 -4.04 -10.71
CA THR A 218 -0.87 -2.64 -11.10
C THR A 218 -2.25 -2.13 -10.69
N PHE A 219 -3.30 -2.93 -10.91
CA PHE A 219 -4.65 -2.60 -10.51
C PHE A 219 -4.80 -2.47 -8.98
N SER A 220 -4.26 -3.42 -8.22
CA SER A 220 -4.27 -3.36 -6.76
C SER A 220 -3.47 -2.17 -6.22
N GLY A 221 -2.32 -1.83 -6.83
CA GLY A 221 -1.59 -0.61 -6.51
C GLY A 221 -2.42 0.66 -6.71
N LEU A 222 -3.11 0.78 -7.86
CA LEU A 222 -4.01 1.90 -8.13
C LEU A 222 -5.17 1.98 -7.12
N LEU A 223 -5.75 0.84 -6.74
CA LEU A 223 -6.79 0.79 -5.71
C LEU A 223 -6.27 1.26 -4.34
N LEU A 224 -5.06 0.84 -3.95
CA LEU A 224 -4.46 1.28 -2.68
C LEU A 224 -4.15 2.79 -2.66
N LEU A 225 -3.89 3.39 -3.83
CA LEU A 225 -3.66 4.83 -3.99
C LEU A 225 -4.93 5.61 -4.36
N VAL A 226 -6.12 5.01 -4.38
CA VAL A 226 -7.35 5.65 -4.86
C VAL A 226 -7.67 6.95 -4.12
N ASN A 227 -7.47 7.00 -2.80
CA ASN A 227 -7.71 8.20 -1.99
C ASN A 227 -6.69 9.32 -2.27
N THR A 228 -5.52 8.98 -2.81
CA THR A 228 -4.53 9.97 -3.24
C THR A 228 -4.85 10.46 -4.66
N LEU A 229 -5.24 9.55 -5.56
CA LEU A 229 -5.48 9.86 -6.98
C LEU A 229 -6.85 10.52 -7.22
N MET A 230 -7.86 10.18 -6.43
CA MET A 230 -9.22 10.68 -6.53
C MET A 230 -9.73 11.12 -5.15
N PRO A 231 -9.34 12.32 -4.66
CA PRO A 231 -9.89 12.89 -3.43
C PRO A 231 -11.35 13.36 -3.57
N TRP A 232 -11.79 13.72 -4.77
CA TRP A 232 -13.13 14.30 -5.01
C TRP A 232 -14.33 13.51 -4.46
N PRO A 233 -14.38 12.16 -4.49
CA PRO A 233 -15.50 11.42 -3.90
C PRO A 233 -15.62 11.63 -2.39
N THR A 234 -14.51 11.71 -1.67
CA THR A 234 -14.54 11.98 -0.22
C THR A 234 -14.91 13.44 0.05
N GLU A 235 -14.47 14.37 -0.79
CA GLU A 235 -14.88 15.77 -0.72
C GLU A 235 -16.39 15.95 -1.01
N ALA A 236 -16.93 15.25 -2.00
CA ALA A 236 -18.34 15.37 -2.39
C ALA A 236 -19.30 14.77 -1.36
N VAL A 237 -18.96 13.59 -0.82
CA VAL A 237 -19.84 12.85 0.10
C VAL A 237 -19.63 13.27 1.55
N TYR A 238 -18.39 13.51 1.97
CA TYR A 238 -18.01 13.81 3.35
C TYR A 238 -17.58 15.26 3.58
N ARG A 239 -17.72 16.14 2.57
CA ARG A 239 -17.32 17.56 2.65
C ARG A 239 -15.86 17.76 3.08
N GLY A 240 -14.99 16.82 2.71
CA GLY A 240 -13.57 16.83 3.08
C GLY A 240 -13.27 16.24 4.47
N ASP A 241 -14.27 15.73 5.19
CA ASP A 241 -14.07 15.00 6.44
C ASP A 241 -13.53 13.59 6.17
N THR A 242 -12.22 13.51 6.01
CA THR A 242 -11.51 12.24 5.83
C THR A 242 -11.64 11.31 7.04
N MET A 243 -11.84 11.85 8.26
CA MET A 243 -12.01 11.03 9.46
C MET A 243 -13.35 10.32 9.45
N ALA A 244 -14.44 11.01 9.11
CA ALA A 244 -15.75 10.40 8.95
C ALA A 244 -15.71 9.26 7.91
N TYR A 245 -15.07 9.49 6.76
CA TYR A 245 -14.86 8.46 5.74
C TYR A 245 -14.12 7.22 6.26
N PHE A 246 -12.99 7.40 6.96
CA PHE A 246 -12.22 6.26 7.50
C PHE A 246 -12.93 5.55 8.64
N MET A 247 -13.73 6.26 9.45
CA MET A 247 -14.56 5.65 10.49
C MET A 247 -15.64 4.77 9.87
N GLU A 248 -16.31 5.25 8.82
CA GLU A 248 -17.33 4.47 8.10
C GLU A 248 -16.73 3.22 7.46
N LEU A 249 -15.59 3.34 6.75
CA LEU A 249 -14.88 2.18 6.21
C LEU A 249 -14.51 1.16 7.29
N ARG A 250 -14.04 1.64 8.45
CA ARG A 250 -13.70 0.77 9.57
C ARG A 250 -14.94 0.08 10.11
N SER A 251 -16.06 0.78 10.31
CA SER A 251 -17.32 0.17 10.76
C SER A 251 -17.82 -0.93 9.83
N LEU A 252 -17.71 -0.71 8.51
CA LEU A 252 -18.07 -1.71 7.50
C LEU A 252 -17.15 -2.94 7.58
N SER A 253 -15.85 -2.74 7.85
CA SER A 253 -14.88 -3.83 7.98
C SER A 253 -15.00 -4.64 9.29
N THR A 254 -15.44 -4.01 10.38
CA THR A 254 -15.55 -4.66 11.70
C THR A 254 -16.97 -5.10 12.03
N GLY A 255 -17.95 -4.84 11.15
CA GLY A 255 -19.37 -5.11 11.41
C GLY A 255 -19.96 -4.32 12.58
N ALA A 256 -19.27 -3.28 13.03
CA ALA A 256 -19.70 -2.48 14.18
C ALA A 256 -20.64 -1.38 13.67
N ALA A 257 -21.91 -1.42 14.04
CA ALA A 257 -22.85 -0.35 13.71
C ALA A 257 -22.32 1.00 14.22
N PRO A 258 -22.39 2.08 13.42
CA PRO A 258 -21.95 3.39 13.87
C PRO A 258 -22.80 3.82 15.07
N ALA A 259 -22.17 3.89 16.24
CA ALA A 259 -22.78 4.47 17.43
C ALA A 259 -22.91 5.98 17.20
N GLY A 260 -24.12 6.43 16.85
CA GLY A 260 -24.51 7.84 16.87
C GLY A 260 -24.59 8.52 15.51
N ALA A 261 -25.46 8.04 14.63
CA ALA A 261 -26.17 8.91 13.69
C ALA A 261 -27.64 8.96 14.11
N THR A 262 -27.95 9.81 15.09
CA THR A 262 -29.33 10.25 15.28
C THR A 262 -29.78 10.92 13.99
N ALA A 263 -30.66 10.22 13.28
CA ALA A 263 -31.38 10.74 12.14
C ALA A 263 -32.01 12.08 12.51
N SER A 264 -31.53 13.16 11.90
CA SER A 264 -32.26 14.40 11.78
C SER A 264 -32.00 14.98 10.39
N GLY A 265 -33.04 15.02 9.56
CA GLY A 265 -32.97 15.73 8.28
C GLY A 265 -33.69 15.09 7.08
N GLY A 266 -34.99 14.83 7.20
CA GLY A 266 -35.95 15.01 6.10
C GLY A 266 -35.97 14.00 4.95
N ALA A 267 -36.75 12.93 5.11
CA ALA A 267 -37.37 12.26 3.96
C ALA A 267 -38.51 13.13 3.42
N PRO A 268 -38.65 13.37 2.10
CA PRO A 268 -39.85 13.97 1.57
C PRO A 268 -41.00 12.97 1.69
N ALA A 269 -42.04 13.37 2.43
CA ALA A 269 -43.24 12.59 2.62
C ALA A 269 -43.89 12.27 1.26
N ARG A 270 -44.05 10.97 1.01
CA ARG A 270 -44.84 10.38 -0.06
C ARG A 270 -46.32 10.73 0.19
N ALA A 271 -46.85 11.72 -0.51
CA ALA A 271 -48.28 12.01 -0.51
C ALA A 271 -49.04 10.85 -1.17
N GLN A 272 -49.67 10.01 -0.35
CA GLN A 272 -50.71 9.08 -0.78
C GLN A 272 -51.95 9.91 -1.14
N ALA A 273 -52.28 9.99 -2.43
CA ALA A 273 -53.57 10.47 -2.88
C ALA A 273 -54.60 9.35 -2.65
N ALA A 274 -55.34 9.43 -1.54
CA ALA A 274 -56.56 8.67 -1.33
C ALA A 274 -57.73 9.47 -1.94
N GLY A 275 -58.41 8.86 -2.91
CA GLY A 275 -59.68 9.37 -3.43
C GLY A 275 -60.82 9.14 -2.44
N GLY A 276 -61.76 10.08 -2.40
CA GLY A 276 -62.97 9.99 -1.59
C GLY A 276 -63.98 11.10 -1.90
N ARG A 277 -64.95 10.75 -2.76
CA ARG A 277 -66.20 11.43 -3.17
C ARG A 277 -66.91 12.31 -2.11
N SER A 278 -67.48 13.46 -2.51
CA SER A 278 -68.91 13.64 -2.89
C SER A 278 -69.37 15.11 -2.78
N ALA A 279 -70.08 15.61 -3.79
CA ALA A 279 -71.30 16.46 -3.71
C ALA A 279 -71.60 17.04 -5.11
N GLY A 280 -72.76 16.66 -5.66
CA GLY A 280 -73.27 17.01 -6.98
C GLY A 280 -74.25 15.94 -7.44
#